data_AF-A0A1D6MHW9-F1
#
_entry.id   AF-A0A1D6MHW9-F1
#
_cell.length_a   1.000
_cell.length_b   1.000
_cell.length_c   1.000
_cell.angle_alpha   90.00
_cell.angle_beta   90.00
_cell.angle_gamma   90.00
#
_symmetry.space_group_name_H-M   'P 1'
#
loop_
_entity.id
_entity.type
_entity.pdbx_description
1 polymer ?
#
loop_
_entity_poly.entity_id
_entity_poly.type
_entity_poly.pdbx_seq_one_letter_code
_entity_poly.pdbx_strand_id
1 'polypeptide(L)'
;MGGKVSCMITHGPWVLIGIPKFVEAWNTKTGMKLRFQGPSSLVCSMAITDEMLFAGTGDGRIMAWRFPAKESNTEPVLILSGHQRPVISLSISARRLYSGSLDKTIKAWDLTTRQCVQTLSEHKAAVTSVLCWDEKLLSCSLDKTVKLWTLSESGNLQVKYTHAEENAVPLPLKLSDYVAGFAHTLRHAPSWEDASSLVLPPQQQSRPLARLAIVRRDWNTVVHEGS
;
A
#
# COMPACT_ATOMS: atom_id res chain seq x y z
N MET A 1 15.34 -20.24 -3.43
CA MET A 1 14.36 -19.29 -2.84
C MET A 1 14.23 -18.13 -3.82
N GLY A 2 13.19 -18.11 -4.65
CA GLY A 2 13.07 -17.15 -5.76
C GLY A 2 11.62 -16.78 -6.01
N GLY A 3 10.96 -16.19 -5.01
CA GLY A 3 9.65 -15.56 -5.19
C GLY A 3 9.85 -14.12 -5.65
N LYS A 4 9.07 -13.68 -6.65
CA LYS A 4 9.06 -12.26 -7.08
C LYS A 4 8.61 -11.39 -5.92
N VAL A 5 9.48 -10.49 -5.44
CA VAL A 5 9.12 -9.50 -4.42
C VAL A 5 8.10 -8.53 -5.00
N SER A 6 6.94 -8.42 -4.35
CA SER A 6 5.85 -7.53 -4.76
C SER A 6 5.84 -6.23 -3.98
N CYS A 7 6.20 -6.22 -2.71
CA CYS A 7 6.34 -4.99 -1.94
C CYS A 7 7.38 -5.15 -0.83
N MET A 8 7.86 -4.02 -0.31
CA MET A 8 8.85 -3.99 0.76
C MET A 8 8.65 -2.75 1.62
N ILE A 9 8.74 -2.91 2.94
CA ILE A 9 8.73 -1.81 3.91
C ILE A 9 9.82 -2.04 4.97
N THR A 10 10.16 -0.99 5.72
CA THR A 10 11.09 -1.07 6.84
C THR A 10 10.43 -0.55 8.11
N HIS A 11 10.85 -1.09 9.26
CA HIS A 11 10.38 -0.66 10.58
C HIS A 11 11.45 -0.95 11.64
N GLY A 12 12.16 0.09 12.07
CA GLY A 12 13.34 -0.06 12.93
C GLY A 12 14.38 -0.99 12.27
N PRO A 13 14.87 -2.05 12.95
CA PRO A 13 15.84 -2.99 12.39
C PRO A 13 15.21 -4.01 11.43
N TRP A 14 13.91 -3.94 11.16
CA TRP A 14 13.20 -4.92 10.34
C TRP A 14 13.05 -4.47 8.89
N VAL A 15 13.37 -5.39 7.98
CA VAL A 15 13.00 -5.33 6.57
C VAL A 15 11.89 -6.35 6.35
N LEU A 16 10.73 -5.90 5.88
CA LEU A 16 9.59 -6.76 5.57
C LEU A 16 9.35 -6.79 4.08
N ILE A 17 9.13 -7.99 3.55
CA ILE A 17 9.06 -8.26 2.13
C ILE A 17 7.78 -9.07 1.86
N GLY A 18 6.90 -8.51 1.03
CA GLY A 18 5.76 -9.21 0.49
C GLY A 18 6.20 -10.07 -0.68
N ILE A 19 5.92 -11.37 -0.60
CA ILE A 19 6.13 -12.34 -1.67
C ILE A 19 4.81 -13.08 -1.93
N PRO A 20 4.67 -13.83 -3.03
CA PRO A 20 3.45 -14.58 -3.28
C PRO A 20 3.18 -15.54 -2.12
N LYS A 21 1.99 -15.42 -1.52
CA LYS A 21 1.48 -16.26 -0.41
C LYS A 21 2.15 -16.08 0.97
N PHE A 22 3.15 -15.21 1.11
CA PHE A 22 3.82 -15.02 2.40
C PHE A 22 4.27 -13.57 2.60
N VAL A 23 4.49 -13.19 3.86
CA VAL A 23 5.36 -12.08 4.20
C VAL A 23 6.60 -12.63 4.89
N GLU A 24 7.77 -12.17 4.50
CA GLU A 24 9.02 -12.45 5.21
C GLU A 24 9.49 -11.19 5.92
N ALA A 25 9.97 -11.33 7.15
CA ALA A 25 10.61 -10.25 7.89
C ALA A 25 12.00 -10.67 8.32
N TRP A 26 12.98 -9.79 8.09
CA TRP A 26 14.36 -9.99 8.46
C TRP A 26 14.85 -8.86 9.36
N ASN A 27 15.38 -9.22 10.51
CA ASN A 27 16.00 -8.29 11.43
C ASN A 27 17.47 -8.13 11.08
N THR A 28 17.88 -6.92 10.69
CA THR A 28 19.23 -6.62 10.20
C THR A 28 20.29 -6.62 11.30
N LYS A 29 19.89 -6.48 12.57
CA LYS A 29 20.81 -6.47 13.73
C LYS A 29 21.05 -7.86 14.30
N THR A 30 20.00 -8.66 14.43
CA THR A 30 20.06 -9.99 15.07
C THR A 30 20.19 -11.14 14.08
N GLY A 31 19.93 -10.89 12.79
CA GLY A 31 19.83 -11.94 11.78
C GLY A 31 18.54 -12.75 11.84
N MET A 32 17.64 -12.47 12.79
CA MET A 32 16.37 -13.19 12.96
C MET A 32 15.51 -13.09 11.69
N LYS A 33 14.93 -14.22 11.28
CA LYS A 33 14.01 -14.31 10.14
C LYS A 33 12.67 -14.85 10.60
N LEU A 34 11.60 -14.16 10.24
CA LEU A 34 10.22 -14.53 10.50
C LEU A 34 9.49 -14.69 9.18
N ARG A 35 8.55 -15.63 9.13
CA ARG A 35 7.65 -15.83 7.99
C ARG A 35 6.21 -15.80 8.48
N PHE A 36 5.37 -15.03 7.80
CA PHE A 36 3.96 -14.90 8.08
C PHE A 36 3.17 -15.62 6.99
N GLN A 37 2.28 -16.51 7.43
CA GLN A 37 1.44 -17.36 6.59
C GLN A 37 0.05 -16.77 6.47
N GLY A 38 -0.75 -17.30 5.56
CA GLY A 38 -2.15 -16.91 5.38
C GLY A 38 -2.49 -16.31 4.01
N PRO A 39 -1.66 -15.43 3.40
CA PRO A 39 -2.01 -14.84 2.11
C PRO A 39 -2.28 -15.92 1.07
N SER A 40 -3.49 -15.92 0.50
CA SER A 40 -3.88 -16.84 -0.57
C SER A 40 -3.26 -16.45 -1.92
N SER A 41 -2.85 -15.18 -2.03
CA SER A 41 -2.47 -14.48 -3.27
C SER A 41 -1.22 -13.61 -3.05
N LEU A 42 -0.91 -12.76 -4.03
CA LEU A 42 0.15 -11.75 -3.94
C LEU A 42 -0.10 -10.81 -2.76
N VAL A 43 0.96 -10.48 -2.02
CA VAL A 43 0.94 -9.37 -1.07
C VAL A 43 1.23 -8.08 -1.83
N CYS A 44 0.20 -7.29 -2.10
CA CYS A 44 0.29 -6.10 -2.96
C CYS A 44 0.76 -4.85 -2.20
N SER A 45 0.46 -4.76 -0.91
CA SER A 45 0.83 -3.62 -0.06
C SER A 45 1.02 -4.07 1.38
N MET A 46 1.83 -3.32 2.14
CA MET A 46 2.02 -3.56 3.57
C MET A 46 2.03 -2.24 4.33
N ALA A 47 1.56 -2.29 5.57
CA ALA A 47 1.68 -1.21 6.55
C ALA A 47 1.97 -1.83 7.92
N ILE A 48 2.68 -1.09 8.78
CA ILE A 48 3.18 -1.63 10.04
C ILE A 48 3.13 -0.60 11.15
N THR A 49 2.86 -1.09 12.35
CA THR A 49 2.90 -0.39 13.63
C THR A 49 3.78 -1.19 14.58
N ASP A 50 4.07 -0.66 15.76
CA ASP A 50 4.86 -1.35 16.77
C ASP A 50 4.21 -2.65 17.27
N GLU A 51 2.90 -2.83 17.05
CA GLU A 51 2.13 -3.99 17.54
C GLU A 51 1.62 -4.91 16.43
N MET A 52 1.42 -4.37 15.23
CA MET A 52 0.70 -5.05 14.15
C MET A 52 1.34 -4.79 12.79
N LEU A 53 1.49 -5.87 12.02
CA LEU A 53 1.78 -5.86 10.59
C LEU A 53 0.48 -6.11 9.82
N PHE A 54 0.24 -5.33 8.77
CA PHE A 54 -0.89 -5.46 7.86
C PHE A 54 -0.39 -5.72 6.44
N ALA A 55 -1.05 -6.62 5.73
CA ALA A 55 -0.77 -6.94 4.33
C ALA A 55 -2.06 -6.93 3.50
N GLY A 56 -2.12 -6.05 2.50
CA GLY A 56 -3.18 -6.03 1.50
C GLY A 56 -2.89 -7.03 0.41
N THR A 57 -3.85 -7.89 0.09
CA THR A 57 -3.65 -9.05 -0.78
C THR A 57 -4.37 -8.91 -2.13
N GLY A 58 -3.93 -9.68 -3.11
CA GLY A 58 -4.49 -9.71 -4.46
C GLY A 58 -5.93 -10.23 -4.54
N ASP A 59 -6.42 -10.93 -3.52
CA ASP A 59 -7.81 -11.39 -3.42
C ASP A 59 -8.75 -10.37 -2.73
N GLY A 60 -8.27 -9.15 -2.47
CA GLY A 60 -9.09 -8.08 -1.88
C GLY A 60 -9.23 -8.14 -0.35
N ARG A 61 -8.42 -8.96 0.32
CA ARG A 61 -8.37 -9.03 1.78
C ARG A 61 -7.23 -8.18 2.34
N ILE A 62 -7.31 -7.91 3.63
CA ILE A 62 -6.18 -7.40 4.41
C ILE A 62 -5.98 -8.36 5.58
N MET A 63 -4.78 -8.91 5.68
CA MET A 63 -4.40 -9.79 6.77
C MET A 63 -3.52 -9.04 7.75
N ALA A 64 -3.66 -9.35 9.04
CA ALA A 64 -2.82 -8.74 10.06
C ALA A 64 -2.28 -9.76 11.07
N TRP A 65 -1.05 -9.52 11.52
CA TRP A 65 -0.32 -10.33 12.49
C TRP A 65 0.19 -9.44 13.62
N ARG A 66 0.30 -10.00 14.82
CA ARG A 66 1.07 -9.36 15.89
C ARG A 66 2.52 -9.23 15.45
N PHE A 67 3.10 -8.07 15.68
CA PHE A 67 4.47 -7.75 15.32
C PHE A 67 5.17 -7.02 16.48
N PRO A 68 6.46 -7.29 16.74
CA PRO A 68 7.24 -8.42 16.23
C PRO A 68 6.68 -9.75 16.75
N ALA A 69 6.58 -10.76 15.88
CA ALA A 69 6.20 -12.10 16.30
C ALA A 69 7.36 -12.78 17.05
N LYS A 70 7.03 -13.65 18.01
CA LYS A 70 8.01 -14.44 18.77
C LYS A 70 8.52 -15.65 17.99
N GLU A 71 7.74 -16.12 17.02
CA GLU A 71 8.02 -17.32 16.24
C GLU A 71 7.62 -17.14 14.76
N SER A 72 8.15 -18.02 13.91
CA SER A 72 7.85 -18.05 12.49
C SER A 72 6.57 -18.85 12.21
N ASN A 73 6.04 -18.74 10.99
CA ASN A 73 4.80 -19.36 10.51
C ASN A 73 3.54 -18.96 11.31
N THR A 74 3.46 -17.70 11.68
CA THR A 74 2.29 -17.16 12.36
C THR A 74 1.12 -17.00 11.40
N GLU A 75 -0.03 -17.53 11.79
CA GLU A 75 -1.33 -17.29 11.16
C GLU A 75 -1.84 -15.87 11.48
N PRO A 76 -2.66 -15.26 10.61
CA PRO A 76 -3.17 -13.92 10.84
C PRO A 76 -4.11 -13.90 12.04
N VAL A 77 -3.96 -12.89 12.90
CA VAL A 77 -4.84 -12.64 14.05
C VAL A 77 -6.10 -11.86 13.66
N LEU A 78 -6.11 -11.28 12.46
CA LEU A 78 -7.23 -10.51 11.91
C LEU A 78 -7.24 -10.61 10.38
N ILE A 79 -8.44 -10.77 9.81
CA ILE A 79 -8.69 -10.73 8.37
C ILE A 79 -9.81 -9.71 8.11
N LEU A 80 -9.49 -8.62 7.44
CA LEU A 80 -10.44 -7.62 6.99
C LEU A 80 -10.86 -7.95 5.55
N SER A 81 -12.14 -8.22 5.35
CA SER A 81 -12.70 -8.61 4.06
C SER A 81 -13.73 -7.57 3.60
N GLY A 82 -13.76 -7.29 2.30
CA GLY A 82 -14.79 -6.42 1.72
C GLY A 82 -14.41 -5.72 0.41
N HIS A 83 -13.12 -5.58 0.09
CA HIS A 83 -12.71 -5.15 -1.24
C HIS A 83 -12.95 -6.28 -2.25
N GLN A 84 -13.32 -5.93 -3.48
CA GLN A 84 -13.65 -6.90 -4.54
C GLN A 84 -12.47 -7.17 -5.48
N ARG A 85 -11.38 -6.42 -5.31
CA ARG A 85 -10.16 -6.49 -6.14
C ARG A 85 -8.93 -6.19 -5.27
N PRO A 86 -7.69 -6.42 -5.79
CA PRO A 86 -6.46 -6.25 -5.03
C PRO A 86 -6.38 -4.96 -4.20
N VAL A 87 -5.95 -5.11 -2.95
CA VAL A 87 -5.65 -3.98 -2.04
C VAL A 87 -4.21 -3.54 -2.27
N ILE A 88 -4.03 -2.43 -2.99
CA ILE A 88 -2.72 -2.00 -3.51
C ILE A 88 -2.10 -0.85 -2.72
N SER A 89 -2.81 -0.28 -1.75
CA SER A 89 -2.28 0.75 -0.86
C SER A 89 -2.90 0.65 0.52
N LEU A 90 -2.08 0.82 1.55
CA LEU A 90 -2.49 0.86 2.96
C LEU A 90 -1.89 2.09 3.63
N SER A 91 -2.67 2.73 4.50
CA SER A 91 -2.21 3.81 5.38
C SER A 91 -2.85 3.64 6.76
N ILE A 92 -2.09 3.92 7.83
CA ILE A 92 -2.53 3.68 9.20
C ILE A 92 -2.44 4.98 10.00
N SER A 93 -3.52 5.28 10.73
CA SER A 93 -3.55 6.26 11.81
C SER A 93 -3.64 5.54 13.16
N ALA A 94 -3.71 6.28 14.27
CA ALA A 94 -3.80 5.70 15.62
C ALA A 94 -5.00 4.75 15.80
N ARG A 95 -6.11 4.99 15.10
CA ARG A 95 -7.37 4.23 15.28
C ARG A 95 -7.90 3.56 14.03
N ARG A 96 -7.41 3.97 12.86
CA ARG A 96 -7.97 3.54 11.58
C ARG A 96 -6.89 3.01 10.64
N LEU A 97 -7.26 2.00 9.87
CA LEU A 97 -6.56 1.59 8.67
C LEU A 97 -7.36 2.07 7.47
N TYR A 98 -6.68 2.63 6.47
CA TYR A 98 -7.25 3.01 5.19
C TYR A 98 -6.67 2.12 4.10
N SER A 99 -7.51 1.59 3.23
CA SER A 99 -7.09 0.72 2.13
C SER A 99 -7.59 1.21 0.79
N GLY A 100 -6.69 1.42 -0.16
CA GLY A 100 -6.99 1.74 -1.55
C GLY A 100 -6.94 0.48 -2.43
N SER A 101 -7.92 0.31 -3.31
CA SER A 101 -8.06 -0.90 -4.12
C SER A 101 -8.26 -0.62 -5.62
N LEU A 102 -7.93 -1.63 -6.42
CA LEU A 102 -8.32 -1.71 -7.83
C LEU A 102 -9.83 -1.75 -8.06
N ASP A 103 -10.64 -1.96 -7.02
CA ASP A 103 -12.11 -1.87 -7.08
C ASP A 103 -12.63 -0.43 -7.08
N LYS A 104 -11.71 0.55 -7.15
CA LYS A 104 -11.98 2.00 -7.22
C LYS A 104 -12.44 2.62 -5.91
N THR A 105 -12.46 1.85 -4.83
CA THR A 105 -12.89 2.34 -3.51
C THR A 105 -11.71 2.49 -2.56
N ILE A 106 -11.94 3.31 -1.55
CA ILE A 106 -11.16 3.30 -0.31
C ILE A 106 -12.04 2.76 0.79
N LYS A 107 -11.52 1.88 1.65
CA LYS A 107 -12.21 1.48 2.88
C LYS A 107 -11.49 2.02 4.10
N ALA A 108 -12.26 2.52 5.05
CA ALA A 108 -11.81 2.89 6.38
C ALA A 108 -12.22 1.78 7.36
N TRP A 109 -11.24 1.23 8.05
CA TRP A 109 -11.41 0.16 9.02
C TRP A 109 -11.10 0.69 10.40
N ASP A 110 -12.01 0.48 11.35
CA ASP A 110 -11.72 0.76 12.76
C ASP A 110 -10.95 -0.43 13.35
N LEU A 111 -9.75 -0.17 13.88
CA LEU A 111 -8.86 -1.20 14.39
C LEU A 111 -9.29 -1.75 15.76
N THR A 112 -10.12 -1.01 16.49
CA THR A 112 -10.70 -1.45 17.78
C THR A 112 -11.87 -2.39 17.54
N THR A 113 -12.84 -2.00 16.70
CA THR A 113 -14.03 -2.81 16.40
C THR A 113 -13.78 -3.86 15.33
N ARG A 114 -12.67 -3.74 14.56
CA ARG A 114 -12.27 -4.62 13.48
C ARG A 114 -13.27 -4.67 12.32
N GLN A 115 -14.01 -3.57 12.14
CA GLN A 115 -15.06 -3.46 11.12
C GLN A 115 -14.74 -2.38 10.08
N CYS A 116 -15.26 -2.58 8.87
CA CYS A 116 -15.32 -1.54 7.86
C CYS A 116 -16.35 -0.50 8.30
N VAL A 117 -15.90 0.69 8.70
CA VAL A 117 -16.79 1.78 9.15
C VAL A 117 -17.24 2.67 8.00
N GLN A 118 -16.49 2.72 6.90
CA GLN A 118 -16.87 3.52 5.75
C GLN A 118 -16.27 2.97 4.44
N THR A 119 -17.05 3.05 3.35
CA THR A 119 -16.56 2.83 1.98
C THR A 119 -16.68 4.14 1.21
N LEU A 120 -15.57 4.59 0.63
CA LEU A 120 -15.45 5.82 -0.14
C LEU A 120 -15.38 5.47 -1.62
N SER A 121 -16.42 5.83 -2.39
CA SER A 121 -16.63 5.36 -3.78
C SER A 121 -16.58 6.49 -4.82
N GLU A 122 -15.97 7.63 -4.51
CA GLU A 122 -15.92 8.79 -5.41
C GLU A 122 -14.90 8.69 -6.54
N HIS A 123 -13.95 7.75 -6.45
CA HIS A 123 -12.97 7.52 -7.52
C HIS A 123 -13.58 6.68 -8.65
N LYS A 124 -13.30 7.06 -9.90
CA LYS A 124 -13.84 6.40 -11.10
C LYS A 124 -12.95 5.28 -11.64
N ALA A 125 -11.72 5.20 -11.12
CA ALA A 125 -10.74 4.16 -11.43
C ALA A 125 -9.96 3.74 -10.18
N ALA A 126 -9.04 2.79 -10.34
CA ALA A 126 -8.26 2.20 -9.25
C ALA A 126 -7.59 3.25 -8.36
N VAL A 127 -7.71 3.08 -7.05
CA VAL A 127 -7.06 3.95 -6.06
C VAL A 127 -5.64 3.47 -5.85
N THR A 128 -4.67 4.23 -6.33
CA THR A 128 -3.27 3.83 -6.42
C THR A 128 -2.46 4.14 -5.18
N SER A 129 -2.85 5.16 -4.42
CA SER A 129 -2.22 5.46 -3.14
C SER A 129 -3.21 6.12 -2.18
N VAL A 130 -3.05 5.83 -0.90
CA VAL A 130 -3.71 6.50 0.20
C VAL A 130 -2.68 6.96 1.23
N LEU A 131 -2.90 8.14 1.82
CA LEU A 131 -2.08 8.69 2.89
C LEU A 131 -3.01 9.34 3.92
N CYS A 132 -2.87 9.02 5.20
CA CYS A 132 -3.61 9.69 6.27
C CYS A 132 -2.69 10.46 7.23
N TRP A 133 -3.24 11.53 7.80
CA TRP A 133 -2.67 12.29 8.91
C TRP A 133 -3.81 12.91 9.69
N ASP A 134 -3.73 12.87 11.02
CA ASP A 134 -4.84 13.25 11.89
C ASP A 134 -6.15 12.57 11.44
N GLU A 135 -7.21 13.38 11.28
CA GLU A 135 -8.53 12.99 10.75
C GLU A 135 -8.69 13.28 9.25
N LYS A 136 -7.58 13.37 8.51
CA LYS A 136 -7.55 13.64 7.07
C LYS A 136 -6.98 12.45 6.30
N LEU A 137 -7.45 12.32 5.07
CA LEU A 137 -7.00 11.31 4.13
C LEU A 137 -6.77 11.98 2.77
N LEU A 138 -5.70 11.60 2.08
CA LEU A 138 -5.42 11.95 0.70
C LEU A 138 -5.43 10.66 -0.11
N SER A 139 -6.01 10.69 -1.29
CA SER A 139 -5.96 9.57 -2.23
C SER A 139 -5.64 10.02 -3.63
N CYS A 140 -4.92 9.18 -4.38
CA CYS A 140 -4.73 9.34 -5.82
C CYS A 140 -5.28 8.12 -6.56
N SER A 141 -5.75 8.36 -7.79
CA SER A 141 -6.37 7.32 -8.60
C SER A 141 -5.96 7.42 -10.07
N LEU A 142 -6.08 6.29 -10.77
CA LEU A 142 -5.95 6.24 -12.23
C LEU A 142 -7.05 7.02 -12.97
N ASP A 143 -8.03 7.59 -12.27
CA ASP A 143 -9.00 8.52 -12.84
C ASP A 143 -8.43 9.93 -13.06
N LYS A 144 -7.11 10.09 -12.84
CA LYS A 144 -6.36 11.35 -12.96
C LYS A 144 -6.76 12.40 -11.92
N THR A 145 -7.30 11.96 -10.78
CA THR A 145 -7.64 12.84 -9.68
C THR A 145 -6.89 12.52 -8.39
N VAL A 146 -6.65 13.57 -7.62
CA VAL A 146 -6.25 13.51 -6.22
C VAL A 146 -7.38 14.10 -5.38
N LYS A 147 -7.80 13.38 -4.33
CA LYS A 147 -8.90 13.80 -3.45
C LYS A 147 -8.41 13.96 -2.01
N LEU A 148 -8.73 15.10 -1.40
CA LEU A 148 -8.61 15.31 0.04
C LEU A 148 -9.95 14.97 0.69
N TRP A 149 -9.91 14.11 1.70
CA TRP A 149 -11.05 13.71 2.49
C TRP A 149 -10.93 14.26 3.91
N THR A 150 -12.01 14.83 4.43
CA THR A 150 -12.10 15.33 5.81
C THR A 150 -13.42 14.89 6.44
N LEU A 151 -13.48 14.84 7.76
CA LEU A 151 -14.72 14.55 8.48
C LEU A 151 -15.78 15.64 8.19
N SER A 152 -17.00 15.20 7.89
CA SER A 152 -18.19 16.03 7.91
C SER A 152 -18.68 16.24 9.35
N GLU A 153 -19.70 17.08 9.52
CA GLU A 153 -20.40 17.26 10.80
C GLU A 153 -20.98 15.93 11.34
N SER A 154 -21.33 15.01 10.44
CA SER A 154 -21.82 13.67 10.81
C SER A 154 -20.70 12.67 11.15
N GLY A 155 -19.44 13.09 11.18
CA GLY A 155 -18.29 12.24 11.49
C GLY A 155 -17.84 11.27 10.39
N ASN A 156 -18.34 11.43 9.16
CA ASN A 156 -17.96 10.60 8.01
C ASN A 156 -16.95 11.34 7.12
N LEU A 157 -16.00 10.62 6.52
CA LEU A 157 -15.07 11.21 5.57
C LEU A 157 -15.80 11.58 4.27
N GLN A 158 -15.68 12.84 3.86
CA GLN A 158 -16.20 13.35 2.60
C GLN A 158 -15.11 14.07 1.83
N VAL A 159 -15.24 14.11 0.50
CA VAL A 159 -14.30 14.82 -0.37
C VAL A 159 -14.44 16.33 -0.10
N LYS A 160 -13.38 16.94 0.41
CA LYS A 160 -13.29 18.40 0.59
C LYS A 160 -12.74 19.09 -0.65
N TYR A 161 -11.72 18.49 -1.27
CA TYR A 161 -11.11 19.02 -2.49
C TYR A 161 -10.86 17.88 -3.47
N THR A 162 -11.09 18.16 -4.75
CA THR A 162 -10.65 17.32 -5.87
C THR A 162 -9.74 18.15 -6.74
N HIS A 163 -8.51 17.67 -6.96
CA HIS A 163 -7.65 18.17 -8.02
C HIS A 163 -7.70 17.16 -9.16
N ALA A 164 -8.00 17.63 -10.36
CA ALA A 164 -7.92 16.85 -11.59
C ALA A 164 -6.82 17.44 -12.45
N GLU A 165 -6.10 16.58 -13.17
CA GLU A 165 -5.20 17.02 -14.23
C GLU A 165 -6.02 17.62 -15.38
N GLU A 166 -6.41 18.89 -15.28
CA GLU A 166 -6.88 19.68 -16.41
C GLU A 166 -5.67 20.30 -17.12
N ASN A 167 -5.43 19.87 -18.36
CA ASN A 167 -4.50 20.49 -19.31
C ASN A 167 -3.02 20.58 -18.88
N ALA A 168 -2.40 19.47 -18.48
CA ALA A 168 -0.93 19.42 -18.45
C ALA A 168 -0.39 19.39 -19.89
N VAL A 169 0.36 20.44 -20.25
CA VAL A 169 1.32 20.48 -21.37
C VAL A 169 2.05 19.12 -21.46
N PRO A 170 2.28 18.54 -22.66
CA PRO A 170 2.95 17.25 -22.78
C PRO A 170 4.39 17.36 -22.31
N LEU A 171 4.61 17.26 -21.00
CA LEU A 171 5.90 16.91 -20.45
C LEU A 171 6.18 15.45 -20.84
N PRO A 172 7.43 15.10 -21.20
CA PRO A 172 7.76 13.79 -21.73
C PRO A 172 7.58 12.64 -20.72
N LEU A 173 7.20 12.91 -19.46
CA LEU A 173 6.89 11.91 -18.46
C LEU A 173 5.72 12.37 -17.58
N LYS A 174 4.59 11.65 -17.61
CA LYS A 174 3.42 11.93 -16.79
C LYS A 174 3.59 11.33 -15.40
N LEU A 175 3.02 11.97 -14.36
CA LEU A 175 2.98 11.39 -13.01
C LEU A 175 2.30 10.00 -13.00
N SER A 176 1.37 9.76 -13.94
CA SER A 176 0.73 8.47 -14.18
C SER A 176 1.69 7.36 -14.60
N ASP A 177 2.79 7.70 -15.28
CA ASP A 177 3.71 6.71 -15.88
C ASP A 177 4.63 6.09 -14.80
N TYR A 178 4.89 6.83 -13.70
CA TYR A 178 5.56 6.29 -12.52
C TYR A 178 4.70 5.29 -11.73
N VAL A 179 3.36 5.43 -11.81
CA VAL A 179 2.40 4.58 -11.06
C VAL A 179 1.90 3.41 -11.92
N ALA A 180 1.93 3.55 -13.26
CA ALA A 180 1.42 2.58 -14.22
C ALA A 180 2.21 1.26 -14.31
N GLY A 181 3.49 1.27 -13.91
CA GLY A 181 4.34 0.07 -13.92
C GLY A 181 3.77 -1.08 -13.07
N PHE A 182 2.99 -0.78 -12.03
CA PHE A 182 2.38 -1.79 -11.16
C PHE A 182 0.98 -2.21 -11.64
N ALA A 183 0.20 -1.29 -12.21
CA ALA A 183 -1.18 -1.54 -12.61
C ALA A 183 -1.31 -2.25 -13.97
N HIS A 184 -0.35 -2.07 -14.88
CA HIS A 184 -0.34 -2.78 -16.17
C HIS A 184 -0.08 -4.29 -15.98
N THR A 185 0.82 -4.67 -15.08
CA THR A 185 1.12 -6.08 -14.75
C THR A 185 -0.08 -6.82 -14.14
N LEU A 186 -1.01 -6.11 -13.49
CA LEU A 186 -2.19 -6.70 -12.84
C LEU A 186 -3.44 -6.77 -13.74
N ARG A 187 -3.43 -6.12 -14.92
CA ARG A 187 -4.58 -6.06 -15.83
C ARG A 187 -4.61 -7.17 -16.89
N HIS A 188 -3.46 -7.75 -17.23
CA HIS A 188 -3.32 -8.68 -18.35
C HIS A 188 -2.49 -9.92 -18.02
N ALA A 189 -2.74 -10.58 -16.88
CA ALA A 189 -2.05 -11.84 -16.55
C ALA A 189 -2.95 -13.07 -16.80
N PRO A 190 -3.02 -13.61 -18.03
CA PRO A 190 -3.56 -14.94 -18.29
C PRO A 190 -2.43 -15.96 -18.15
N SER A 191 -2.12 -16.42 -16.94
CA SER A 191 -0.95 -17.29 -16.62
C SER A 191 0.42 -16.74 -17.06
N TRP A 192 1.43 -16.89 -16.21
CA TRP A 192 2.70 -16.18 -16.36
C TRP A 192 3.78 -16.99 -17.11
N GLU A 193 3.44 -18.15 -17.70
CA GLU A 193 4.41 -19.02 -18.37
C GLU A 193 4.93 -18.45 -19.70
N ASP A 194 4.20 -17.55 -20.37
CA ASP A 194 4.63 -16.97 -21.66
C ASP A 194 5.46 -15.67 -21.57
N ALA A 195 5.60 -15.07 -20.38
CA ALA A 195 6.29 -13.78 -20.22
C ALA A 195 7.83 -13.89 -20.13
N SER A 196 8.38 -15.10 -20.18
CA SER A 196 9.82 -15.36 -20.17
C SER A 196 10.51 -15.07 -21.51
N SER A 197 9.75 -14.77 -22.57
CA SER A 197 10.24 -14.56 -23.94
C SER A 197 10.33 -13.09 -24.38
N LEU A 198 9.92 -12.14 -23.54
CA LEU A 198 9.91 -10.71 -23.91
C LEU A 198 11.29 -10.07 -23.68
N VAL A 199 12.08 -10.00 -24.76
CA VAL A 199 13.28 -9.16 -24.84
C VAL A 199 12.86 -7.69 -24.95
N LEU A 200 13.32 -6.84 -24.04
CA LEU A 200 13.06 -5.40 -24.08
C LEU A 200 13.81 -4.74 -25.26
N PRO A 201 13.21 -3.76 -25.96
CA PRO A 201 13.88 -3.05 -27.04
C PRO A 201 15.06 -2.20 -26.52
N PRO A 202 16.10 -1.94 -27.34
CA PRO A 202 17.43 -1.54 -26.87
C PRO A 202 17.56 -0.15 -26.24
N GLN A 203 16.48 0.64 -26.13
CA GLN A 203 16.55 2.04 -25.69
C GLN A 203 16.40 2.27 -24.18
N GLN A 204 16.14 1.22 -23.37
CA GLN A 204 15.96 1.36 -21.91
C GLN A 204 17.14 0.85 -21.05
N GLN A 205 18.27 0.46 -21.64
CA GLN A 205 19.39 -0.13 -20.89
C GLN A 205 20.30 0.87 -20.17
N SER A 206 20.05 2.18 -20.23
CA SER A 206 20.88 3.15 -19.52
C SER A 206 20.06 4.22 -18.81
N ARG A 207 19.70 3.98 -17.54
CA ARG A 207 19.65 4.95 -16.41
C ARG A 207 18.94 4.35 -15.18
N PRO A 208 19.31 4.78 -13.96
CA PRO A 208 19.02 4.05 -12.74
C PRO A 208 17.53 4.06 -12.41
N LEU A 209 16.99 2.87 -12.09
CA LEU A 209 15.64 2.70 -11.57
C LEU A 209 15.52 3.42 -10.21
N ALA A 210 14.91 4.60 -10.21
CA ALA A 210 14.46 5.24 -8.97
C ALA A 210 13.27 4.43 -8.42
N ARG A 211 13.56 3.48 -7.53
CA ARG A 211 12.55 2.84 -6.68
C ARG A 211 12.03 3.91 -5.71
N LEU A 212 10.75 4.28 -5.84
CA LEU A 212 10.08 5.11 -4.85
C LEU A 212 9.89 4.28 -3.57
N ALA A 213 10.84 4.35 -2.65
CA ALA A 213 10.62 3.99 -1.26
C ALA A 213 9.74 5.10 -0.66
N ILE A 214 8.58 4.73 -0.12
CA ILE A 214 7.79 5.62 0.73
C ILE A 214 8.60 5.78 2.02
N VAL A 215 9.42 6.83 2.09
CA VAL A 215 10.09 7.22 3.32
C VAL A 215 9.05 7.91 4.20
N ARG A 216 8.62 7.21 5.25
CA ARG A 216 7.98 7.85 6.41
C ARG A 216 9.07 8.70 7.07
N ARG A 217 9.04 10.02 6.87
CA ARG A 217 9.88 10.95 7.64
C ARG A 217 9.07 11.36 8.86
N ASP A 218 9.49 10.89 10.03
CA ASP A 218 8.99 11.36 11.32
C ASP A 218 9.41 12.83 11.48
N TRP A 219 8.45 13.75 11.44
CA TRP A 219 8.67 15.14 11.82
C TRP A 219 8.44 15.27 13.32
N ASN A 220 9.45 14.91 14.11
CA ASN A 220 9.57 15.35 15.49
C ASN A 220 11.04 15.74 15.72
N THR A 221 11.36 16.97 15.38
CA THR A 221 12.49 17.67 15.98
C THR A 221 12.02 19.07 16.30
N VAL A 222 11.52 19.22 17.53
CA VAL A 222 11.41 20.52 18.20
C VAL A 222 12.84 21.01 18.38
N VAL A 223 13.23 22.05 17.64
CA VAL A 223 14.43 22.80 17.99
C VAL A 223 13.98 23.82 19.02
N HIS A 224 14.20 23.49 20.30
CA HIS A 224 14.34 24.50 21.33
C HIS A 224 15.69 25.18 21.10
N GLU A 225 15.67 26.43 20.64
CA GLU A 225 16.77 27.35 20.93
C GLU A 225 16.28 28.30 22.02
N GLY A 226 16.84 28.14 23.21
CA GLY A 226 16.73 29.08 24.30
C GLY A 226 18.13 29.35 24.84
N SER A 227 18.58 30.60 24.70
CA SER A 227 19.21 31.45 25.72
C SER A 227 19.78 32.68 25.04
#